data_AF-A0A9W8QI17-F1
#
_entry.id   AF-A0A9W8QI17-F1
#
_cell.length_a   1.000
_cell.length_b   1.000
_cell.length_c   1.000
_cell.angle_alpha   90.00
_cell.angle_beta   90.00
_cell.angle_gamma   90.00
#
_symmetry.space_group_name_H-M   'P 1'
#
loop_
_entity.id
_entity.type
_entity.pdbx_description
1 polymer ?
#
loop_
_entity_poly.entity_id
_entity_poly.type
_entity_poly.pdbx_seq_one_letter_code
_entity_poly.pdbx_strand_id
1 'polypeptide(L)'
;MPFRGRPSTACGRCRQRRLNCNHAMPCCSSCIRAGVRCPGYRNLLDLSFRDENALAAARAHRKVAGKKQQLTKRSAPQPGVRQNTKVVVTAVPPCIPYSVKETARCYLVSNYMQSSSQRNGELSYLLPLVETGHRHSAIDAALNAVAMAAWANIRLSPKAMLKAQSEYTIALAETNKALRSTEGCKKDETLALVVLLSIYEVIVCSDDAFMDRWMAHLEGATLLIELRGPDQLTKRDGLSLFRHLRAQISLSRIFQEKPNPPILAQLTEQAAAYRDPDYQVFDRLASAVMQLADLCADAKMNQAHGHKSIISLAMRLDSELVLVLLDTPKRWRYNSLKVPLQDGRPIMTGFWGRDYHEYESLEAAKMWNNYRCARIVIQELIIDTVEGRGSSADAQYSSVANQCRHTMKQLIEDICASVPFYFGLHSSSNDAENGDGGLTEGTGSIGLALMWPLLVAANSGIASKEHQEWIAVCLDKIGHIMGHNQAFSMAKLLRERKTTRSLLAS
;
A
#
# COMPACT_ATOMS: atom_id res chain seq x y z
N MET A 1 -8.68 -39.34 -8.19
CA MET A 1 -9.27 -40.07 -7.04
C MET A 1 -10.52 -40.79 -7.52
N PRO A 2 -10.81 -42.03 -7.10
CA PRO A 2 -12.07 -42.66 -7.47
C PRO A 2 -13.22 -41.88 -6.79
N PHE A 3 -14.23 -41.51 -7.58
CA PHE A 3 -15.37 -40.71 -7.13
C PHE A 3 -16.08 -41.42 -5.95
N ARG A 4 -15.94 -40.90 -4.73
CA ARG A 4 -16.76 -41.32 -3.59
C ARG A 4 -18.02 -40.49 -3.63
N GLY A 5 -19.16 -41.12 -3.93
CA GLY A 5 -20.45 -40.45 -4.12
C GLY A 5 -20.85 -39.48 -2.99
N ARG A 6 -21.80 -38.60 -3.31
CA ARG A 6 -22.24 -37.49 -2.44
C ARG A 6 -22.57 -38.00 -1.02
N PRO A 7 -21.94 -37.47 0.04
CA PRO A 7 -22.18 -37.94 1.39
C PRO A 7 -23.66 -37.79 1.82
N SER A 8 -24.27 -38.84 2.39
CA SER A 8 -25.70 -38.85 2.83
C SER A 8 -26.04 -37.79 3.90
N THR A 9 -27.08 -37.00 3.67
CA THR A 9 -27.55 -35.91 4.53
C THR A 9 -28.46 -36.35 5.69
N ALA A 10 -28.74 -37.66 5.83
CA ALA A 10 -29.62 -38.18 6.87
C ALA A 10 -29.09 -37.92 8.29
N CYS A 11 -29.98 -37.88 9.29
CA CYS A 11 -29.59 -37.74 10.70
C CYS A 11 -28.66 -38.88 11.14
N GLY A 12 -27.88 -38.67 12.21
CA GLY A 12 -26.84 -39.61 12.65
C GLY A 12 -27.32 -41.07 12.75
N ARG A 13 -28.46 -41.30 13.40
CA ARG A 13 -29.04 -42.63 13.58
C ARG A 13 -29.52 -43.25 12.28
N CYS A 14 -30.28 -42.51 11.46
CA CYS A 14 -30.80 -43.03 10.19
C CYS A 14 -29.67 -43.36 9.20
N ARG A 15 -28.59 -42.57 9.19
CA ARG A 15 -27.39 -42.85 8.39
C ARG A 15 -26.67 -44.11 8.83
N GLN A 16 -26.48 -44.30 10.14
CA GLN A 16 -25.82 -45.51 10.68
C GLN A 16 -26.63 -46.78 10.40
N ARG A 17 -27.96 -46.69 10.49
CA ARG A 17 -28.87 -47.82 10.26
C ARG A 17 -29.38 -47.95 8.83
N ARG A 18 -28.97 -47.07 7.92
CA ARG A 18 -29.47 -46.97 6.52
C ARG A 18 -31.00 -46.92 6.42
N LEU A 19 -31.63 -46.16 7.33
CA LEU A 19 -33.08 -45.95 7.37
C LEU A 19 -33.46 -44.71 6.57
N ASN A 20 -34.69 -44.70 6.02
CA ASN A 20 -35.26 -43.52 5.38
C ASN A 20 -35.47 -42.41 6.41
N CYS A 21 -34.82 -41.28 6.18
CA CYS A 21 -34.90 -40.07 6.99
C CYS A 21 -35.70 -39.02 6.23
N ASN A 22 -36.65 -38.36 6.89
CA ASN A 22 -37.48 -37.31 6.28
C ASN A 22 -36.95 -35.89 6.50
N HIS A 23 -35.77 -35.73 7.11
CA HIS A 23 -35.08 -34.43 7.28
C HIS A 23 -35.82 -33.37 8.11
N ALA A 24 -36.88 -33.75 8.85
CA ALA A 24 -37.62 -32.82 9.71
C ALA A 24 -36.78 -32.34 10.91
N MET A 25 -36.85 -31.03 11.18
CA MET A 25 -36.23 -30.39 12.34
C MET A 25 -37.27 -30.18 13.45
N PRO A 26 -36.94 -30.35 14.74
CA PRO A 26 -35.62 -30.71 15.29
C PRO A 26 -35.31 -32.23 15.29
N CYS A 27 -36.30 -33.09 14.98
CA CYS A 27 -36.16 -34.55 15.00
C CYS A 27 -36.88 -35.21 13.82
N CYS A 28 -36.27 -36.23 13.20
CA CYS A 28 -36.89 -36.96 12.10
C CYS A 28 -38.01 -37.91 12.58
N SER A 29 -39.00 -38.15 11.73
CA SER A 29 -40.17 -38.98 12.06
C SER A 29 -39.81 -40.44 12.35
N SER A 30 -38.76 -40.97 11.73
CA SER A 30 -38.25 -42.32 11.99
C SER A 30 -37.57 -42.47 13.36
N CYS A 31 -37.05 -41.38 13.94
CA CYS A 31 -36.55 -41.38 15.31
C CYS A 31 -37.69 -41.21 16.32
N ILE A 32 -38.66 -40.34 16.02
CA ILE A 32 -39.85 -40.12 16.86
C ILE A 32 -40.64 -41.42 17.03
N ARG A 33 -40.99 -42.10 15.93
CA ARG A 33 -41.72 -43.38 15.98
C ARG A 33 -40.97 -44.50 16.71
N ALA A 34 -39.65 -44.42 16.75
CA ALA A 34 -38.82 -45.40 17.44
C ALA A 34 -38.59 -45.06 18.93
N GLY A 35 -39.18 -43.98 19.45
CA GLY A 35 -39.06 -43.59 20.86
C GLY A 35 -37.63 -43.19 21.27
N VAL A 36 -36.78 -42.80 20.33
CA VAL A 36 -35.36 -42.49 20.60
C VAL A 36 -35.01 -41.04 20.26
N ARG A 37 -34.10 -40.46 21.05
CA ARG A 37 -33.58 -39.11 20.81
C ARG A 37 -32.85 -39.03 19.48
N CYS A 38 -33.21 -38.08 18.62
CA CYS A 38 -32.51 -37.85 17.36
C CYS A 38 -31.17 -37.16 17.62
N PRO A 39 -30.03 -37.71 17.17
CA PRO A 39 -28.72 -37.08 17.35
C PRO A 39 -28.48 -35.89 16.40
N GLY A 40 -29.49 -35.47 15.63
CA GLY A 40 -29.41 -34.38 14.68
C GLY A 40 -28.74 -34.73 13.35
N TYR A 41 -28.61 -33.71 12.50
CA TYR A 41 -28.03 -33.77 11.16
C TYR A 41 -26.58 -33.27 11.23
N ARG A 42 -25.68 -33.88 10.45
CA ARG A 42 -24.30 -33.41 10.40
C ARG A 42 -24.20 -32.12 9.59
N ASN A 43 -23.24 -31.27 9.92
CA ASN A 43 -22.84 -30.19 9.05
C ASN A 43 -22.08 -30.76 7.84
N LEU A 44 -22.44 -30.33 6.62
CA LEU A 44 -21.75 -30.77 5.40
C LEU A 44 -20.43 -30.01 5.19
N LEU A 45 -20.27 -28.84 5.80
CA LEU A 45 -19.03 -28.04 5.72
C LEU A 45 -17.84 -28.78 6.37
N ASP A 46 -18.08 -29.55 7.44
CA ASP A 46 -17.06 -30.38 8.11
C ASP A 46 -16.51 -31.52 7.24
N LEU A 47 -17.16 -31.84 6.12
CA LEU A 47 -16.72 -32.89 5.18
C LEU A 47 -15.96 -32.34 3.97
N SER A 48 -15.90 -31.02 3.80
CA SER A 48 -15.18 -30.36 2.70
C SER A 48 -13.69 -30.24 2.95
N PHE A 49 -13.23 -30.43 4.19
CA PHE A 49 -11.82 -30.32 4.56
C PHE A 49 -11.33 -31.66 5.10
N ARG A 50 -10.50 -32.34 4.30
CA ARG A 50 -9.73 -33.50 4.77
C ARG A 50 -8.26 -33.13 4.71
N ASP A 51 -7.66 -33.05 5.89
CA ASP A 51 -6.21 -32.91 6.03
C ASP A 51 -5.54 -34.22 5.57
N GLU A 52 -4.93 -34.22 4.38
CA GLU A 52 -4.16 -35.34 3.83
C GLU A 52 -2.70 -35.35 4.30
N ASN A 53 -2.26 -34.40 5.14
CA ASN A 53 -0.86 -34.24 5.53
C ASN A 53 -0.32 -35.50 6.22
N ALA A 54 -1.12 -36.15 7.06
CA ALA A 54 -0.71 -37.37 7.77
C ALA A 54 -0.50 -38.58 6.84
N LEU A 55 -1.36 -38.75 5.83
CA LEU A 55 -1.25 -39.85 4.84
C LEU A 55 -0.11 -39.58 3.84
N ALA A 56 0.11 -38.31 3.48
CA ALA A 56 1.24 -37.89 2.66
C ALA A 56 2.57 -38.12 3.39
N ALA A 57 2.65 -37.76 4.69
CA ALA A 57 3.82 -38.00 5.53
C ALA A 57 4.13 -39.51 5.67
N ALA A 58 3.11 -40.35 5.92
CA ALA A 58 3.29 -41.79 6.04
C ALA A 58 3.79 -42.45 4.72
N ARG A 59 3.34 -41.96 3.56
CA ARG A 59 3.82 -42.42 2.24
C ARG A 59 5.26 -41.99 1.96
N ALA A 60 5.65 -40.80 2.42
CA ALA A 60 7.03 -40.32 2.31
C ALA A 60 7.99 -41.17 3.16
N HIS A 61 7.63 -41.48 4.41
CA HIS A 61 8.45 -42.32 5.28
C HIS A 61 8.61 -43.76 4.78
N ARG A 62 7.55 -44.37 4.20
CA ARG A 62 7.64 -45.71 3.60
C ARG A 62 8.57 -45.79 2.38
N LYS A 63 8.64 -44.74 1.56
CA LYS A 63 9.56 -44.67 0.40
C LYS A 63 11.03 -44.56 0.81
N VAL A 64 11.32 -43.93 1.95
CA VAL A 64 12.69 -43.77 2.47
C VAL A 64 13.18 -45.07 3.13
N ALA A 65 12.29 -45.80 3.83
CA ALA A 65 12.64 -47.07 4.47
C ALA A 65 12.94 -48.20 3.45
N GLY A 66 12.17 -48.28 2.35
CA GLY A 66 12.37 -49.32 1.32
C GLY A 66 13.68 -49.21 0.53
N LYS A 67 14.32 -48.03 0.52
CA LYS A 67 15.58 -47.80 -0.21
C LYS A 67 16.85 -48.22 0.57
N LYS A 68 16.74 -48.42 1.90
CA LYS A 68 17.89 -48.81 2.75
C LYS A 68 18.14 -50.33 2.81
N GLN A 69 17.21 -51.18 2.37
CA GLN A 69 17.33 -52.64 2.49
C GLN A 69 17.94 -53.37 1.28
N GLN A 70 18.25 -52.70 0.17
CA GLN A 70 18.78 -53.36 -1.05
C GLN A 70 20.28 -53.15 -1.32
N LEU A 71 21.04 -52.55 -0.40
CA LEU A 71 22.47 -52.29 -0.55
C LEU A 71 23.35 -53.18 0.35
N THR A 72 23.09 -54.49 0.42
CA THR A 72 24.11 -55.47 0.84
C THR A 72 23.83 -56.84 0.23
N LYS A 73 24.54 -57.18 -0.86
CA LYS A 73 25.07 -58.53 -1.20
C LYS A 73 25.70 -58.50 -2.59
N ARG A 74 27.05 -58.57 -2.62
CA ARG A 74 27.88 -58.86 -3.80
C ARG A 74 27.71 -60.32 -4.21
N SER A 75 27.89 -60.61 -5.51
CA SER A 75 28.92 -61.51 -6.06
C SER A 75 28.87 -61.52 -7.60
N ALA A 76 30.03 -61.48 -8.27
CA ALA A 76 30.23 -61.59 -9.73
C ALA A 76 30.43 -63.08 -10.13
N PRO A 77 30.32 -63.50 -11.42
CA PRO A 77 31.32 -63.22 -12.48
C PRO A 77 30.77 -62.93 -13.91
N GLN A 78 31.71 -62.57 -14.81
CA GLN A 78 31.63 -62.02 -16.19
C GLN A 78 31.23 -63.04 -17.30
N PRO A 79 31.41 -62.77 -18.63
CA PRO A 79 31.16 -61.57 -19.46
C PRO A 79 30.23 -61.87 -20.66
N GLY A 80 29.45 -60.88 -21.12
CA GLY A 80 28.65 -61.03 -22.33
C GLY A 80 28.37 -59.68 -22.98
N VAL A 81 29.04 -59.43 -24.10
CA VAL A 81 28.90 -58.23 -24.94
C VAL A 81 27.46 -58.08 -25.40
N ARG A 82 26.74 -57.09 -24.87
CA ARG A 82 25.62 -56.44 -25.56
C ARG A 82 25.59 -54.96 -25.20
N GLN A 83 25.96 -54.14 -26.18
CA GLN A 83 25.71 -52.70 -26.16
C GLN A 83 24.23 -52.48 -25.91
N ASN A 84 23.91 -51.89 -24.77
CA ASN A 84 22.59 -51.32 -24.53
C ASN A 84 22.82 -49.97 -23.89
N THR A 85 22.88 -48.95 -24.73
CA THR A 85 22.83 -47.54 -24.36
C THR A 85 21.52 -47.29 -23.64
N LYS A 86 21.53 -47.48 -22.31
CA LYS A 86 20.48 -46.95 -21.44
C LYS A 86 20.62 -45.43 -21.43
N VAL A 87 19.93 -44.79 -22.36
CA VAL A 87 19.61 -43.37 -22.28
C VAL A 87 18.91 -43.17 -20.93
N VAL A 88 19.63 -42.58 -19.99
CA VAL A 88 19.04 -42.06 -18.77
C VAL A 88 18.20 -40.88 -19.22
N VAL A 89 16.90 -41.10 -19.39
CA VAL A 89 15.93 -40.01 -19.50
C VAL A 89 15.87 -39.39 -18.11
N THR A 90 16.77 -38.45 -17.84
CA THR A 90 16.56 -37.46 -16.79
C THR A 90 15.26 -36.78 -17.13
N ALA A 91 14.22 -37.04 -16.35
CA ALA A 91 12.97 -36.30 -16.44
C ALA A 91 13.31 -34.82 -16.21
N VAL A 92 13.40 -34.08 -17.30
CA VAL A 92 13.52 -32.62 -17.28
C VAL A 92 12.27 -32.13 -16.55
N PRO A 93 12.39 -31.36 -15.45
CA PRO A 93 11.23 -30.71 -14.84
C PRO A 93 10.49 -29.95 -15.94
N PRO A 94 9.15 -30.03 -16.03
CA PRO A 94 8.37 -29.43 -17.12
C PRO A 94 8.50 -27.89 -17.20
N CYS A 95 9.19 -27.27 -16.24
CA CYS A 95 9.55 -25.87 -16.21
C CYS A 95 10.82 -25.71 -15.35
N ILE A 96 11.73 -24.83 -15.78
CA ILE A 96 12.80 -24.33 -14.91
C ILE A 96 12.08 -23.49 -13.83
N PRO A 97 12.09 -23.87 -12.55
CA PRO A 97 11.48 -23.06 -11.53
C PRO A 97 12.22 -21.72 -11.49
N TYR A 98 11.54 -20.63 -11.83
CA TYR A 98 12.08 -19.29 -11.70
C TYR A 98 12.60 -19.09 -10.27
N SER A 99 13.74 -18.44 -10.13
CA SER A 99 14.24 -18.13 -8.80
C SER A 99 13.25 -17.20 -8.09
N VAL A 100 13.11 -17.35 -6.76
CA VAL A 100 12.29 -16.44 -5.94
C VAL A 100 12.64 -14.97 -6.21
N LYS A 101 13.93 -14.71 -6.47
CA LYS A 101 14.46 -13.39 -6.83
C LYS A 101 13.88 -12.87 -8.14
N GLU A 102 13.90 -13.66 -9.22
CA GLU A 102 13.34 -13.24 -10.52
C GLU A 102 11.82 -13.04 -10.44
N THR A 103 11.09 -13.98 -9.82
CA THR A 103 9.64 -13.86 -9.66
C THR A 103 9.27 -12.63 -8.84
N ALA A 104 10.01 -12.35 -7.76
CA ALA A 104 9.81 -11.16 -6.96
C ALA A 104 10.08 -9.87 -7.74
N ARG A 105 11.14 -9.83 -8.56
CA ARG A 105 11.44 -8.65 -9.41
C ARG A 105 10.34 -8.40 -10.43
N CYS A 106 9.84 -9.45 -11.10
CA CYS A 106 8.68 -9.32 -11.99
C CYS A 106 7.45 -8.79 -11.24
N TYR A 107 7.22 -9.27 -10.01
CA TYR A 107 6.15 -8.77 -9.16
C TYR A 107 6.32 -7.27 -8.84
N LEU A 108 7.53 -6.85 -8.44
CA LEU A 108 7.84 -5.44 -8.15
C LEU A 108 7.59 -4.56 -9.38
N VAL A 109 8.12 -4.93 -10.54
CA VAL A 109 7.94 -4.15 -11.77
C VAL A 109 6.46 -4.02 -12.11
N SER A 110 5.71 -5.13 -12.12
CA SER A 110 4.29 -5.15 -12.48
C SER A 110 3.35 -4.47 -11.48
N ASN A 111 3.77 -4.29 -10.23
CA ASN A 111 2.88 -3.77 -9.17
C ASN A 111 3.30 -2.38 -8.67
N TYR A 112 4.57 -2.01 -8.80
CA TYR A 112 5.12 -0.77 -8.25
C TYR A 112 5.66 0.19 -9.33
N MET A 113 6.11 -0.32 -10.48
CA MET A 113 6.82 0.49 -11.48
C MET A 113 6.04 0.66 -12.79
N GLN A 114 5.33 -0.37 -13.22
CA GLN A 114 4.50 -0.38 -14.43
C GLN A 114 3.08 -0.79 -14.01
N SER A 115 2.06 -0.04 -14.42
CA SER A 115 0.67 -0.50 -14.32
C SER A 115 0.26 -1.11 -15.65
N SER A 116 -0.49 -2.22 -15.60
CA SER A 116 -0.98 -2.99 -16.77
C SER A 116 -1.92 -2.21 -17.72
N SER A 117 -2.31 -0.97 -17.37
CA SER A 117 -3.41 -0.23 -17.99
C SER A 117 -3.01 1.13 -18.58
N GLN A 118 -1.85 1.27 -19.23
CA GLN A 118 -1.32 2.57 -19.73
C GLN A 118 -1.05 3.63 -18.65
N ARG A 119 -0.95 3.23 -17.38
CA ARG A 119 -0.66 4.11 -16.25
C ARG A 119 0.77 3.87 -15.77
N ASN A 120 1.54 4.93 -15.54
CA ASN A 120 2.86 4.75 -14.96
C ASN A 120 2.69 4.37 -13.47
N GLY A 121 3.48 3.42 -12.99
CA GLY A 121 3.49 3.07 -11.57
C GLY A 121 4.12 4.19 -10.73
N GLU A 122 3.89 4.14 -9.41
CA GLU A 122 4.42 5.12 -8.45
C GLU A 122 5.94 5.28 -8.58
N LEU A 123 6.63 4.17 -8.84
CA LEU A 123 8.08 4.07 -8.91
C LEU A 123 8.60 3.93 -10.34
N SER A 124 7.80 4.30 -11.35
CA SER A 124 8.19 4.26 -12.76
C SER A 124 9.49 5.02 -13.05
N TYR A 125 9.75 6.10 -12.31
CA TYR A 125 10.98 6.88 -12.44
C TYR A 125 12.26 6.13 -12.04
N LEU A 126 12.15 5.00 -11.33
CA LEU A 126 13.28 4.14 -11.01
C LEU A 126 13.63 3.16 -12.14
N LEU A 127 12.72 2.91 -13.09
CA LEU A 127 12.93 1.93 -14.16
C LEU A 127 14.24 2.15 -14.93
N PRO A 128 14.62 3.38 -15.34
CA PRO A 128 15.85 3.55 -16.08
C PRO A 128 17.10 3.20 -15.29
N LEU A 129 17.09 3.48 -13.98
CA LEU A 129 18.18 3.10 -13.06
C LEU A 129 18.23 1.57 -12.86
N VAL A 130 17.08 0.90 -12.95
CA VAL A 130 17.00 -0.57 -12.91
C VAL A 130 17.54 -1.20 -14.20
N GLU A 131 17.17 -0.66 -15.37
CA GLU A 131 17.54 -1.20 -16.67
C GLU A 131 19.02 -1.02 -16.99
N THR A 132 19.57 0.15 -16.68
CA THR A 132 21.01 0.45 -16.81
C THR A 132 21.84 -0.18 -15.69
N GLY A 133 21.17 -0.59 -14.60
CA GLY A 133 21.74 -1.06 -13.33
C GLY A 133 22.41 -2.44 -13.33
N HIS A 134 22.46 -3.16 -14.46
CA HIS A 134 23.17 -4.45 -14.58
C HIS A 134 24.70 -4.37 -14.29
N ARG A 135 25.21 -3.20 -13.90
CA ARG A 135 26.61 -2.94 -13.53
C ARG A 135 26.81 -2.50 -12.07
N HIS A 136 25.74 -2.37 -11.25
CA HIS A 136 25.82 -1.84 -9.89
C HIS A 136 25.17 -2.77 -8.85
N SER A 137 25.99 -3.50 -8.09
CA SER A 137 25.55 -4.48 -7.08
C SER A 137 24.63 -3.92 -6.00
N ALA A 138 24.75 -2.63 -5.66
CA ALA A 138 23.98 -1.99 -4.60
C ALA A 138 22.50 -1.81 -4.95
N ILE A 139 22.20 -1.26 -6.14
CA ILE A 139 20.82 -1.06 -6.61
C ILE A 139 20.13 -2.42 -6.74
N ASP A 140 20.84 -3.40 -7.28
CA ASP A 140 20.32 -4.77 -7.38
C ASP A 140 19.94 -5.34 -6.03
N ALA A 141 20.77 -5.16 -5.00
CA ALA A 141 20.47 -5.61 -3.65
C ALA A 141 19.21 -4.91 -3.09
N ALA A 142 19.11 -3.59 -3.24
CA ALA A 142 17.95 -2.83 -2.75
C ALA A 142 16.66 -3.25 -3.47
N LEU A 143 16.70 -3.41 -4.79
CA LEU A 143 15.57 -3.90 -5.58
C LEU A 143 15.15 -5.31 -5.16
N ASN A 144 16.10 -6.21 -4.98
CA ASN A 144 15.82 -7.58 -4.53
C ASN A 144 15.19 -7.59 -3.13
N ALA A 145 15.65 -6.72 -2.24
CA ALA A 145 15.09 -6.57 -0.90
C ALA A 145 13.62 -6.16 -0.96
N VAL A 146 13.32 -5.06 -1.64
CA VAL A 146 11.94 -4.53 -1.79
C VAL A 146 11.05 -5.57 -2.49
N ALA A 147 11.52 -6.12 -3.60
CA ALA A 147 10.80 -7.10 -4.40
C ALA A 147 10.45 -8.35 -3.57
N MET A 148 11.43 -8.95 -2.90
CA MET A 148 11.22 -10.17 -2.13
C MET A 148 10.40 -9.90 -0.88
N ALA A 149 10.51 -8.74 -0.23
CA ALA A 149 9.67 -8.38 0.91
C ALA A 149 8.21 -8.27 0.49
N ALA A 150 7.91 -7.50 -0.57
CA ALA A 150 6.55 -7.34 -1.07
C ALA A 150 5.95 -8.69 -1.49
N TRP A 151 6.71 -9.48 -2.25
CA TRP A 151 6.27 -10.82 -2.67
C TRP A 151 6.10 -11.77 -1.49
N ALA A 152 6.96 -11.69 -0.47
CA ALA A 152 6.88 -12.53 0.72
C ALA A 152 5.63 -12.23 1.55
N ASN A 153 5.22 -10.97 1.66
CA ASN A 153 3.98 -10.58 2.35
C ASN A 153 2.76 -11.17 1.62
N ILE A 154 2.67 -11.01 0.30
CA ILE A 154 1.55 -11.54 -0.50
C ILE A 154 1.50 -13.07 -0.51
N ARG A 155 2.66 -13.73 -0.57
CA ARG A 155 2.74 -15.20 -0.60
C ARG A 155 2.87 -15.83 0.78
N LEU A 156 2.80 -15.03 1.85
CA LEU A 156 2.99 -15.47 3.23
C LEU A 156 4.22 -16.38 3.37
N SER A 157 5.37 -15.93 2.85
CA SER A 157 6.59 -16.73 2.74
C SER A 157 7.72 -16.21 3.64
N PRO A 158 7.86 -16.73 4.88
CA PRO A 158 8.92 -16.34 5.79
C PRO A 158 10.33 -16.54 5.20
N LYS A 159 10.51 -17.59 4.38
CA LYS A 159 11.78 -17.87 3.71
C LYS A 159 12.16 -16.78 2.71
N ALA A 160 11.19 -16.24 1.97
CA ALA A 160 11.45 -15.13 1.05
C ALA A 160 11.73 -13.84 1.84
N MET A 161 11.03 -13.61 2.97
CA MET A 161 11.31 -12.47 3.84
C MET A 161 12.73 -12.49 4.42
N LEU A 162 13.23 -13.66 4.86
CA LEU A 162 14.62 -13.78 5.32
C LEU A 162 15.64 -13.42 4.23
N LYS A 163 15.37 -13.79 2.98
CA LYS A 163 16.23 -13.39 1.84
C LYS A 163 16.12 -11.88 1.58
N ALA A 164 14.92 -11.32 1.70
CA ALA A 164 14.70 -9.89 1.56
C ALA A 164 15.52 -9.09 2.60
N GLN A 165 15.53 -9.54 3.86
CA GLN A 165 16.34 -8.94 4.94
C GLN A 165 17.85 -9.05 4.67
N SER A 166 18.32 -10.18 4.12
CA SER A 166 19.71 -10.34 3.73
C SER A 166 20.11 -9.34 2.64
N GLU A 167 19.30 -9.18 1.58
CA GLU A 167 19.56 -8.22 0.51
C GLU A 167 19.45 -6.78 1.00
N TYR A 168 18.52 -6.49 1.92
CA TYR A 168 18.39 -5.18 2.57
C TYR A 168 19.67 -4.81 3.33
N THR A 169 20.24 -5.76 4.07
CA THR A 169 21.49 -5.55 4.83
C THR A 169 22.67 -5.27 3.89
N ILE A 170 22.75 -5.96 2.75
CA ILE A 170 23.75 -5.71 1.71
C ILE A 170 23.57 -4.30 1.12
N ALA A 171 22.34 -3.94 0.75
CA ALA A 171 22.02 -2.62 0.23
C ALA A 171 22.38 -1.50 1.21
N LEU A 172 22.11 -1.70 2.51
CA LEU A 172 22.47 -0.76 3.57
C LEU A 172 23.99 -0.61 3.72
N ALA A 173 24.75 -1.71 3.66
CA ALA A 173 26.21 -1.68 3.72
C ALA A 173 26.82 -0.93 2.52
N GLU A 174 26.34 -1.21 1.31
CA GLU A 174 26.81 -0.53 0.09
C GLU A 174 26.40 0.94 0.06
N THR A 175 25.20 1.28 0.55
CA THR A 175 24.77 2.68 0.70
C THR A 175 25.71 3.42 1.63
N ASN A 176 26.03 2.85 2.81
CA ASN A 176 26.99 3.44 3.74
C ASN A 176 28.38 3.64 3.13
N LYS A 177 28.84 2.71 2.28
CA LYS A 177 30.09 2.85 1.54
C LYS A 177 30.03 3.99 0.53
N ALA A 178 28.93 4.12 -0.21
CA ALA A 178 28.73 5.22 -1.17
C ALA A 178 28.69 6.59 -0.46
N LEU A 179 28.05 6.68 0.71
CA LEU A 179 27.96 7.90 1.51
C LEU A 179 29.30 8.40 2.04
N ARG A 180 30.29 7.51 2.25
CA ARG A 180 31.65 7.88 2.68
C ARG A 180 32.53 8.41 1.55
N SER A 181 32.09 8.32 0.30
CA SER A 181 32.80 8.84 -0.87
C SER A 181 32.23 10.20 -1.27
N THR A 182 33.11 11.19 -1.44
CA THR A 182 32.75 12.55 -1.90
C THR A 182 32.06 12.57 -3.26
N GLU A 183 32.42 11.67 -4.16
CA GLU A 183 31.73 11.49 -5.44
C GLU A 183 30.54 10.55 -5.33
N GLY A 184 30.69 9.44 -4.58
CA GLY A 184 29.66 8.42 -4.43
C GLY A 184 28.36 8.95 -3.83
N CYS A 185 28.43 9.80 -2.82
CA CYS A 185 27.25 10.37 -2.18
C CYS A 185 26.40 11.25 -3.11
N LYS A 186 26.99 11.83 -4.17
CA LYS A 186 26.29 12.72 -5.11
C LYS A 186 25.63 12.01 -6.28
N LYS A 187 25.79 10.69 -6.38
CA LYS A 187 25.26 9.87 -7.47
C LYS A 187 23.74 9.71 -7.41
N ASP A 188 23.10 9.60 -8.57
CA ASP A 188 21.66 9.37 -8.72
C ASP A 188 21.29 8.03 -8.06
N GLU A 189 22.16 7.03 -8.23
CA GLU A 189 22.08 5.70 -7.65
C GLU A 189 22.03 5.73 -6.13
N THR A 190 22.84 6.56 -5.47
CA THR A 190 22.88 6.66 -4.01
C THR A 190 21.57 7.21 -3.45
N LEU A 191 20.97 8.19 -4.12
CA LEU A 191 19.67 8.72 -3.70
C LEU A 191 18.54 7.73 -3.98
N ALA A 192 18.61 6.99 -5.10
CA ALA A 192 17.68 5.91 -5.39
C ALA A 192 17.75 4.77 -4.35
N LEU A 193 18.95 4.46 -3.82
CA LEU A 193 19.09 3.50 -2.71
C LEU A 193 18.33 3.97 -1.47
N VAL A 194 18.42 5.25 -1.10
CA VAL A 194 17.66 5.79 0.04
C VAL A 194 16.16 5.63 -0.16
N VAL A 195 15.66 5.89 -1.37
CA VAL A 195 14.25 5.68 -1.74
C VAL A 195 13.86 4.19 -1.65
N LEU A 196 14.66 3.27 -2.19
CA LEU A 196 14.34 1.84 -2.14
C LEU A 196 14.38 1.28 -0.72
N LEU A 197 15.35 1.72 0.09
CA LEU A 197 15.42 1.34 1.51
C LEU A 197 14.22 1.88 2.29
N SER A 198 13.76 3.11 2.01
CA SER A 198 12.56 3.63 2.67
C SER A 198 11.29 2.86 2.28
N ILE A 199 11.17 2.45 1.02
CA ILE A 199 10.04 1.63 0.55
C ILE A 199 10.08 0.22 1.19
N TYR A 200 11.27 -0.34 1.38
CA TYR A 200 11.42 -1.60 2.11
C TYR A 200 10.83 -1.49 3.52
N GLU A 201 11.14 -0.40 4.24
CA GLU A 201 10.57 -0.13 5.56
C GLU A 201 9.05 -0.02 5.50
N VAL A 202 8.48 0.68 4.51
CA VAL A 202 7.00 0.76 4.35
C VAL A 202 6.36 -0.62 4.20
N ILE A 203 7.01 -1.52 3.46
CA ILE A 203 6.51 -2.87 3.22
C ILE A 203 6.59 -3.74 4.47
N VAL A 204 7.68 -3.63 5.24
CA VAL A 204 8.00 -4.56 6.35
C VAL A 204 7.52 -4.06 7.70
N CYS A 205 7.57 -2.75 7.94
CA CYS A 205 7.26 -2.11 9.21
C CYS A 205 5.83 -2.43 9.68
N SER A 206 5.68 -2.91 10.90
CA SER A 206 4.38 -3.28 11.52
C SER A 206 4.24 -2.75 12.95
N ASP A 207 5.14 -1.88 13.37
CA ASP A 207 5.14 -1.29 14.70
C ASP A 207 4.81 0.22 14.65
N ASP A 208 4.74 0.83 15.83
CA ASP A 208 4.37 2.23 16.01
C ASP A 208 5.52 3.19 15.58
N ALA A 209 6.71 2.67 15.25
CA ALA A 209 7.89 3.45 14.85
C ALA A 209 7.94 3.77 13.33
N PHE A 210 6.87 3.48 12.59
CA PHE A 210 6.81 3.73 11.14
C PHE A 210 7.04 5.20 10.77
N MET A 211 6.58 6.14 11.62
CA MET A 211 6.79 7.58 11.42
C MET A 211 8.28 7.93 11.50
N ASP A 212 8.97 7.47 12.54
CA ASP A 212 10.38 7.78 12.79
C ASP A 212 11.29 7.22 11.69
N ARG A 213 11.06 5.97 11.28
CA ARG A 213 11.82 5.33 10.19
C ARG A 213 11.64 6.10 8.88
N TRP A 214 10.40 6.43 8.53
CA TRP A 214 10.11 7.22 7.33
C TRP A 214 10.77 8.59 7.37
N MET A 215 10.66 9.31 8.50
CA MET A 215 11.28 10.63 8.66
C MET A 215 12.81 10.58 8.61
N ALA A 216 13.45 9.56 9.18
CA ALA A 216 14.90 9.39 9.14
C ALA A 216 15.43 9.25 7.70
N HIS A 217 14.72 8.50 6.84
CA HIS A 217 15.07 8.40 5.43
C HIS A 217 14.92 9.74 4.70
N LEU A 218 13.87 10.51 5.01
CA LEU A 218 13.63 11.82 4.39
C LEU A 218 14.63 12.88 4.84
N GLU A 219 15.10 12.82 6.09
CA GLU A 219 16.17 13.69 6.57
C GLU A 219 17.50 13.38 5.86
N GLY A 220 17.85 12.10 5.75
CA GLY A 220 19.01 11.67 4.97
C GLY A 220 18.92 12.08 3.48
N ALA A 221 17.74 11.92 2.87
CA ALA A 221 17.50 12.34 1.50
C ALA A 221 17.62 13.86 1.32
N THR A 222 17.16 14.65 2.30
CA THR A 222 17.27 16.11 2.31
C THR A 222 18.73 16.56 2.23
N LEU A 223 19.59 16.00 3.10
CA LEU A 223 21.02 16.30 3.10
C LEU A 223 21.70 15.93 1.78
N LEU A 224 21.30 14.81 1.16
CA LEU A 224 21.83 14.43 -0.15
C LEU A 224 21.37 15.35 -1.27
N ILE A 225 20.11 15.80 -1.25
CA ILE A 225 19.60 16.78 -2.23
C ILE A 225 20.40 18.08 -2.13
N GLU A 226 20.66 18.56 -0.91
CA GLU A 226 21.46 19.76 -0.68
C GLU A 226 22.89 19.58 -1.20
N LEU A 227 23.55 18.46 -0.86
CA LEU A 227 24.92 18.17 -1.28
C LEU A 227 25.07 18.02 -2.80
N ARG A 228 24.03 17.55 -3.48
CA ARG A 228 23.98 17.40 -4.94
C ARG A 228 23.75 18.71 -5.67
N GLY A 229 23.06 19.67 -5.04
CA GLY A 229 22.82 21.00 -5.59
C GLY A 229 22.00 20.99 -6.89
N PRO A 230 22.03 22.09 -7.68
CA PRO A 230 21.17 22.27 -8.85
C PRO A 230 21.51 21.35 -10.03
N ASP A 231 22.74 20.85 -10.11
CA ASP A 231 23.19 19.96 -11.20
C ASP A 231 22.32 18.69 -11.32
N GLN A 232 21.71 18.23 -10.23
CA GLN A 232 20.81 17.08 -10.25
C GLN A 232 19.58 17.28 -11.14
N LEU A 233 19.14 18.53 -11.33
CA LEU A 233 17.95 18.87 -12.12
C LEU A 233 18.21 18.76 -13.63
N THR A 234 19.47 18.83 -14.04
CA THR A 234 19.87 18.73 -15.46
C THR A 234 19.80 17.30 -16.00
N LYS A 235 19.82 16.30 -15.09
CA LYS A 235 19.74 14.88 -15.43
C LYS A 235 18.31 14.40 -15.25
N ARG A 236 17.82 13.59 -16.19
CA ARG A 236 16.45 13.05 -16.15
C ARG A 236 16.16 12.29 -14.84
N ASP A 237 17.09 11.44 -14.41
CA ASP A 237 16.89 10.56 -13.26
C ASP A 237 17.00 11.37 -11.95
N GLY A 238 18.00 12.25 -11.84
CA GLY A 238 18.11 13.24 -10.75
C GLY A 238 16.88 14.14 -10.59
N LEU A 239 16.35 14.70 -11.68
CA LEU A 239 15.14 15.53 -11.67
C LEU A 239 13.91 14.74 -11.18
N SER A 240 13.78 13.48 -11.60
CA SER A 240 12.65 12.64 -11.22
C SER A 240 12.72 12.23 -9.74
N LEU A 241 13.91 11.87 -9.26
CA LEU A 241 14.18 11.60 -7.85
C LEU A 241 13.89 12.83 -6.98
N PHE A 242 14.37 14.01 -7.39
CA PHE A 242 14.11 15.28 -6.71
C PHE A 242 12.61 15.55 -6.59
N ARG A 243 11.86 15.44 -7.69
CA ARG A 243 10.40 15.70 -7.69
C ARG A 243 9.64 14.74 -6.75
N HIS A 244 10.00 13.46 -6.75
CA HIS A 244 9.41 12.47 -5.84
C HIS A 244 9.73 12.80 -4.37
N LEU A 245 11.01 12.99 -4.05
CA LEU A 245 11.46 13.24 -2.69
C LEU A 245 10.98 14.58 -2.14
N ARG A 246 10.93 15.63 -2.97
CA ARG A 246 10.37 16.94 -2.59
C ARG A 246 8.98 16.78 -1.98
N ALA A 247 8.08 16.06 -2.63
CA ALA A 247 6.72 15.87 -2.12
C ALA A 247 6.70 15.15 -0.76
N GLN A 248 7.54 14.11 -0.59
CA GLN A 248 7.65 13.37 0.67
C GLN A 248 8.27 14.22 1.78
N ILE A 249 9.33 14.97 1.48
CA ILE A 249 9.99 15.89 2.41
C ILE A 249 8.99 16.95 2.88
N SER A 250 8.30 17.65 1.98
CA SER A 250 7.30 18.66 2.36
C SER A 250 6.22 18.08 3.27
N LEU A 251 5.73 16.87 2.97
CA LEU A 251 4.75 16.19 3.83
C LEU A 251 5.32 15.90 5.23
N SER A 252 6.56 15.41 5.32
CA SER A 252 7.22 15.20 6.62
C SER A 252 7.40 16.49 7.41
N ARG A 253 7.68 17.62 6.74
CA ARG A 253 7.83 18.94 7.36
C ARG A 253 6.52 19.47 7.93
N ILE A 254 5.40 19.22 7.26
CA ILE A 254 4.06 19.49 7.80
C ILE A 254 3.84 18.71 9.10
N PHE A 255 4.11 17.40 9.11
CA PHE A 255 3.93 16.58 10.31
C PHE A 255 4.83 17.00 11.47
N GLN A 256 6.08 17.35 11.20
CA GLN A 256 7.04 17.80 12.21
C GLN A 256 6.82 19.27 12.63
N GLU A 257 6.06 20.03 11.85
CA GLU A 257 5.91 21.49 11.95
C GLU A 257 7.29 22.17 11.97
N LYS A 258 8.12 21.80 10.99
CA LYS A 258 9.46 22.35 10.78
C LYS A 258 9.52 23.02 9.40
N PRO A 259 10.30 24.11 9.25
CA PRO A 259 10.41 24.76 7.95
C PRO A 259 11.11 23.85 6.95
N ASN A 260 10.85 24.05 5.67
CA ASN A 260 11.64 23.43 4.61
C ASN A 260 13.06 24.01 4.58
N PRO A 261 14.06 23.25 4.11
CA PRO A 261 15.39 23.80 3.87
C PRO A 261 15.31 24.81 2.71
N PRO A 262 15.99 25.98 2.79
CA PRO A 262 15.94 27.00 1.72
C PRO A 262 16.32 26.47 0.34
N ILE A 263 17.29 25.54 0.28
CA ILE A 263 17.72 24.90 -0.96
C ILE A 263 16.58 24.14 -1.66
N LEU A 264 15.62 23.59 -0.91
CA LEU A 264 14.49 22.87 -1.48
C LEU A 264 13.58 23.82 -2.26
N ALA A 265 13.36 25.03 -1.76
CA ALA A 265 12.55 26.05 -2.43
C ALA A 265 13.24 26.52 -3.72
N GLN A 266 14.54 26.81 -3.65
CA GLN A 266 15.34 27.19 -4.81
C GLN A 266 15.32 26.12 -5.91
N LEU A 267 15.54 24.85 -5.55
CA LEU A 267 15.50 23.75 -6.52
C LEU A 267 14.09 23.52 -7.09
N THR A 268 13.05 23.79 -6.31
CA THR A 268 11.64 23.68 -6.75
C THR A 268 11.34 24.67 -7.86
N GLU A 269 11.77 25.93 -7.70
CA GLU A 269 11.62 26.96 -8.71
C GLU A 269 12.39 26.60 -9.99
N GLN A 270 13.64 26.16 -9.87
CA GLN A 270 14.46 25.76 -11.03
C GLN A 270 13.90 24.52 -11.75
N ALA A 271 13.36 23.56 -11.01
CA ALA A 271 12.80 22.32 -11.58
C ALA A 271 11.57 22.58 -12.47
N ALA A 272 10.88 23.71 -12.31
CA ALA A 272 9.76 24.11 -13.15
C ALA A 272 10.17 24.38 -14.60
N ALA A 273 11.41 24.84 -14.84
CA ALA A 273 11.93 25.10 -16.19
C ALA A 273 12.06 23.82 -17.04
N TYR A 274 12.14 22.66 -16.40
CA TYR A 274 12.25 21.35 -17.04
C TYR A 274 10.90 20.60 -17.07
N ARG A 275 9.77 21.30 -16.94
CA ARG A 275 8.44 20.67 -16.91
C ARG A 275 7.71 20.89 -18.22
N ASP A 276 7.10 19.81 -18.69
CA ASP A 276 6.07 19.87 -19.71
C ASP A 276 4.88 20.73 -19.23
N PRO A 277 4.35 21.65 -20.07
CA PRO A 277 3.23 22.51 -19.72
C PRO A 277 2.02 21.79 -19.10
N ASP A 278 1.70 20.58 -19.57
CA ASP A 278 0.56 19.79 -19.07
C ASP A 278 0.70 19.48 -17.57
N TYR A 279 1.92 19.45 -17.06
CA TYR A 279 2.19 19.05 -15.69
C TYR A 279 2.56 20.22 -14.75
N GLN A 280 2.50 21.46 -15.21
CA GLN A 280 2.78 22.63 -14.36
C GLN A 280 1.88 22.71 -13.12
N VAL A 281 0.67 22.15 -13.19
CA VAL A 281 -0.24 22.03 -12.04
C VAL A 281 0.39 21.30 -10.84
N PHE A 282 1.25 20.29 -11.10
CA PHE A 282 1.93 19.54 -10.04
C PHE A 282 2.99 20.39 -9.33
N ASP A 283 3.70 21.24 -10.07
CA ASP A 283 4.72 22.12 -9.50
C ASP A 283 4.09 23.28 -8.72
N ARG A 284 2.97 23.83 -9.20
CA ARG A 284 2.17 24.81 -8.44
C ARG A 284 1.65 24.22 -7.14
N LEU A 285 1.09 23.01 -7.18
CA LEU A 285 0.65 22.30 -5.97
C LEU A 285 1.83 22.04 -5.01
N ALA A 286 2.99 21.60 -5.53
CA ALA A 286 4.16 21.37 -4.69
C ALA A 286 4.66 22.66 -4.01
N SER A 287 4.68 23.79 -4.73
CA SER A 287 5.04 25.08 -4.16
C SER A 287 4.09 25.49 -3.03
N ALA A 288 2.78 25.35 -3.23
CA ALA A 288 1.80 25.66 -2.20
C ALA A 288 1.93 24.76 -0.97
N VAL A 289 2.20 23.46 -1.15
CA VAL A 289 2.44 22.52 -0.04
C VAL A 289 3.73 22.85 0.73
N MET A 290 4.76 23.36 0.05
CA MET A 290 5.98 23.83 0.73
C MET A 290 5.70 25.07 1.59
N GLN A 291 5.00 26.06 1.03
CA GLN A 291 4.59 27.25 1.78
C GLN A 291 3.69 26.89 2.98
N LEU A 292 2.85 25.86 2.84
CA LEU A 292 2.06 25.33 3.95
C LEU A 292 2.94 24.79 5.08
N ALA A 293 3.98 24.00 4.75
CA ALA A 293 4.88 23.46 5.76
C ALA A 293 5.61 24.58 6.51
N ASP A 294 6.08 25.59 5.79
CA ASP A 294 6.75 26.77 6.37
C ASP A 294 5.78 27.54 7.28
N LEU A 295 4.53 27.74 6.83
CA LEU A 295 3.49 28.38 7.63
C LEU A 295 3.14 27.58 8.90
N CYS A 296 3.09 26.24 8.83
CA CYS A 296 2.87 25.39 10.00
C CYS A 296 4.01 25.55 11.02
N ALA A 297 5.26 25.62 10.54
CA ALA A 297 6.41 25.84 11.39
C ALA A 297 6.41 27.24 12.02
N ASP A 298 6.09 28.27 11.25
CA ASP A 298 5.98 29.65 11.73
C ASP A 298 4.89 29.80 12.77
N ALA A 299 3.72 29.16 12.57
CA ALA A 299 2.63 29.18 13.54
C ALA A 299 3.02 28.53 14.88
N LYS A 300 3.84 27.48 14.85
CA LYS A 300 4.36 26.83 16.05
C LYS A 300 5.42 27.67 16.76
N MET A 301 6.41 28.17 16.01
CA MET A 301 7.55 28.92 16.57
C MET A 301 7.14 30.30 17.07
N ASN A 302 6.24 30.95 16.34
CA ASN A 302 5.90 32.34 16.53
C ASN A 302 4.41 32.51 16.83
N GLN A 303 3.96 31.94 17.95
CA GLN A 303 2.65 32.27 18.54
C GLN A 303 2.44 33.80 18.72
N ALA A 304 3.53 34.59 18.65
CA ALA A 304 3.57 36.04 18.71
C ALA A 304 3.27 36.79 17.38
N HIS A 305 3.27 36.16 16.18
CA HIS A 305 2.93 36.85 14.90
C HIS A 305 1.47 37.36 14.85
N GLY A 306 0.70 37.06 15.89
CA GLY A 306 -0.69 37.43 16.02
C GLY A 306 -1.55 36.53 15.16
N HIS A 307 -2.53 35.90 15.80
CA HIS A 307 -3.52 35.01 15.19
C HIS A 307 -4.14 35.55 13.87
N LYS A 308 -4.25 36.88 13.71
CA LYS A 308 -4.74 37.52 12.46
C LYS A 308 -3.83 37.27 11.25
N SER A 309 -2.51 37.32 11.42
CA SER A 309 -1.55 37.12 10.33
C SER A 309 -1.60 35.69 9.80
N ILE A 310 -1.53 34.71 10.72
CA ILE A 310 -1.60 33.28 10.40
C ILE A 310 -2.89 32.94 9.64
N ILE A 311 -4.06 33.38 10.14
CA ILE A 311 -5.34 33.16 9.46
C ILE A 311 -5.33 33.77 8.06
N SER A 312 -4.85 35.02 7.91
CA SER A 312 -4.82 35.68 6.60
C SER A 312 -3.93 34.98 5.58
N LEU A 313 -2.77 34.46 6.02
CA LEU A 313 -1.83 33.76 5.16
C LEU A 313 -2.34 32.36 4.79
N ALA A 314 -2.96 31.65 5.75
CA ALA A 314 -3.62 30.38 5.53
C ALA A 314 -4.79 30.50 4.53
N MET A 315 -5.64 31.52 4.67
CA MET A 315 -6.74 31.78 3.73
C MET A 315 -6.25 32.14 2.33
N ARG A 316 -5.14 32.89 2.22
CA ARG A 316 -4.50 33.19 0.93
C ARG A 316 -4.03 31.90 0.26
N LEU A 317 -3.34 31.04 1.01
CA LEU A 317 -2.83 29.78 0.49
C LEU A 317 -3.96 28.81 0.09
N ASP A 318 -5.06 28.76 0.84
CA ASP A 318 -6.26 28.00 0.46
C ASP A 318 -6.84 28.50 -0.87
N SER A 319 -6.90 29.83 -1.03
CA SER A 319 -7.38 30.47 -2.25
C SER A 319 -6.48 30.15 -3.45
N GLU A 320 -5.16 30.19 -3.28
CA GLU A 320 -4.20 29.81 -4.32
C GLU A 320 -4.39 28.34 -4.75
N LEU A 321 -4.54 27.42 -3.79
CA LEU A 321 -4.82 26.02 -4.07
C LEU A 321 -6.12 25.86 -4.88
N VAL A 322 -7.19 26.56 -4.51
CA VAL A 322 -8.46 26.55 -5.26
C VAL A 322 -8.28 27.07 -6.68
N LEU A 323 -7.53 28.17 -6.87
CA LEU A 323 -7.26 28.75 -8.18
C LEU A 323 -6.45 27.80 -9.08
N VAL A 324 -5.44 27.11 -8.53
CA VAL A 324 -4.65 26.11 -9.27
C VAL A 324 -5.54 25.05 -9.92
N LEU A 325 -6.66 24.70 -9.26
CA LEU A 325 -7.57 23.70 -9.78
C LEU A 325 -8.50 24.18 -10.89
N LEU A 326 -8.87 25.46 -10.92
CA LEU A 326 -9.72 26.02 -11.98
C LEU A 326 -9.04 25.87 -13.36
N ASP A 327 -7.72 26.02 -13.39
CA ASP A 327 -6.91 25.90 -14.60
C ASP A 327 -6.40 24.48 -14.87
N THR A 328 -6.93 23.46 -14.16
CA THR A 328 -6.43 22.09 -14.31
C THR A 328 -6.80 21.51 -15.68
N PRO A 329 -5.83 21.03 -16.47
CA PRO A 329 -6.08 20.36 -17.75
C PRO A 329 -7.05 19.18 -17.61
N LYS A 330 -7.86 18.93 -18.65
CA LYS A 330 -8.94 17.92 -18.62
C LYS A 330 -8.46 16.54 -18.16
N ARG A 331 -7.28 16.10 -18.62
CA ARG A 331 -6.67 14.81 -18.29
C ARG A 331 -6.36 14.59 -16.80
N TRP A 332 -6.28 15.68 -16.04
CA TRP A 332 -6.01 15.65 -14.60
C TRP A 332 -7.27 15.85 -13.77
N ARG A 333 -8.45 16.06 -14.40
CA ARG A 333 -9.73 16.17 -13.69
C ARG A 333 -10.23 14.78 -13.31
N TYR A 334 -11.11 14.74 -12.32
CA TYR A 334 -11.85 13.53 -11.97
C TYR A 334 -13.32 13.68 -12.37
N ASN A 335 -13.98 12.55 -12.54
CA ASN A 335 -15.44 12.48 -12.71
C ASN A 335 -16.07 11.93 -11.43
N SER A 336 -17.15 12.54 -10.96
CA SER A 336 -17.97 11.98 -9.87
C SER A 336 -19.06 11.10 -10.47
N LEU A 337 -19.04 9.83 -10.11
CA LEU A 337 -19.99 8.82 -10.56
C LEU A 337 -20.84 8.35 -9.37
N LYS A 338 -22.10 8.01 -9.63
CA LYS A 338 -22.99 7.47 -8.59
C LYS A 338 -22.73 5.98 -8.40
N VAL A 339 -22.75 5.52 -7.16
CA VAL A 339 -22.72 4.09 -6.85
C VAL A 339 -24.01 3.44 -7.39
N PRO A 340 -23.91 2.41 -8.24
CA PRO A 340 -25.09 1.71 -8.76
C PRO A 340 -25.93 1.08 -7.65
N LEU A 341 -27.25 1.20 -7.77
CA LEU A 341 -28.22 0.63 -6.83
C LEU A 341 -29.02 -0.51 -7.48
N GLN A 342 -29.20 -1.61 -6.76
CA GLN A 342 -30.14 -2.68 -7.09
C GLN A 342 -31.11 -2.83 -5.90
N ASP A 343 -32.42 -2.78 -6.18
CA ASP A 343 -33.49 -2.81 -5.16
C ASP A 343 -33.30 -1.77 -4.03
N GLY A 344 -32.79 -0.58 -4.38
CA GLY A 344 -32.53 0.51 -3.43
C GLY A 344 -31.30 0.31 -2.54
N ARG A 345 -30.49 -0.74 -2.77
CA ARG A 345 -29.24 -1.00 -2.05
C ARG A 345 -28.04 -0.88 -2.99
N PRO A 346 -26.88 -0.39 -2.51
CA PRO A 346 -25.66 -0.40 -3.30
C PRO A 346 -25.33 -1.81 -3.77
N ILE A 347 -25.15 -1.99 -5.09
CA ILE A 347 -24.68 -3.25 -5.69
C ILE A 347 -23.29 -3.57 -5.16
N MET A 348 -22.50 -2.53 -4.91
CA MET A 348 -21.13 -2.62 -4.49
C MET A 348 -21.01 -2.28 -3.01
N THR A 349 -20.47 -3.20 -2.23
CA THR A 349 -20.32 -3.04 -0.77
C THR A 349 -18.93 -2.56 -0.42
N GLY A 350 -18.82 -1.59 0.49
CA GLY A 350 -17.53 -1.10 1.00
C GLY A 350 -17.11 0.28 0.51
N PHE A 351 -17.96 0.99 -0.25
CA PHE A 351 -17.77 2.40 -0.57
C PHE A 351 -18.27 3.31 0.54
N TRP A 352 -17.67 4.50 0.62
CA TRP A 352 -18.17 5.57 1.45
C TRP A 352 -19.14 6.45 0.66
N GLY A 353 -20.32 6.70 1.22
CA GLY A 353 -21.30 7.59 0.60
C GLY A 353 -21.99 7.01 -0.64
N ARG A 354 -22.48 7.92 -1.51
CA ARG A 354 -23.28 7.58 -2.70
C ARG A 354 -22.55 7.81 -4.02
N ASP A 355 -21.41 8.49 -3.97
CA ASP A 355 -20.64 8.91 -5.14
C ASP A 355 -19.19 8.46 -4.99
N TYR A 356 -18.51 8.19 -6.10
CA TYR A 356 -17.08 7.88 -6.15
C TYR A 356 -16.39 8.62 -7.29
N HIS A 357 -15.07 8.77 -7.18
CA HIS A 357 -14.26 9.49 -8.14
C HIS A 357 -13.56 8.54 -9.11
N GLU A 358 -13.69 8.82 -10.39
CA GLU A 358 -12.94 8.17 -11.46
C GLU A 358 -11.85 9.11 -12.00
N TYR A 359 -10.66 8.57 -12.26
CA TYR A 359 -9.49 9.31 -12.70
C TYR A 359 -8.90 8.67 -13.97
N GLU A 360 -8.28 9.46 -14.83
CA GLU A 360 -7.57 8.94 -16.01
C GLU A 360 -6.32 8.13 -15.61
N SER A 361 -5.62 8.58 -14.57
CA SER A 361 -4.32 8.04 -14.12
C SER A 361 -4.16 8.04 -12.60
N LEU A 362 -3.20 7.26 -12.11
CA LEU A 362 -2.83 7.22 -10.69
C LEU A 362 -2.26 8.58 -10.24
N GLU A 363 -1.53 9.25 -11.11
CA GLU A 363 -0.96 10.58 -10.89
C GLU A 363 -2.04 11.64 -10.71
N ALA A 364 -3.13 11.58 -11.48
CA ALA A 364 -4.29 12.45 -11.30
C ALA A 364 -4.92 12.22 -9.91
N ALA A 365 -5.17 10.96 -9.54
CA ALA A 365 -5.75 10.62 -8.25
C ALA A 365 -4.88 11.12 -7.07
N LYS A 366 -3.56 10.91 -7.17
CA LYS A 366 -2.58 11.42 -6.19
C LYS A 366 -2.57 12.94 -6.09
N MET A 367 -2.59 13.64 -7.23
CA MET A 367 -2.62 15.10 -7.24
C MET A 367 -3.83 15.63 -6.47
N TRP A 368 -5.01 15.07 -6.72
CA TRP A 368 -6.24 15.44 -6.03
C TRP A 368 -6.19 15.12 -4.54
N ASN A 369 -5.69 13.95 -4.15
CA ASN A 369 -5.59 13.59 -2.75
C ASN A 369 -4.54 14.44 -2.01
N ASN A 370 -3.41 14.78 -2.64
CA ASN A 370 -2.43 15.71 -2.07
C ASN A 370 -3.02 17.11 -1.90
N TYR A 371 -3.78 17.61 -2.88
CA TYR A 371 -4.52 18.86 -2.78
C TYR A 371 -5.50 18.84 -1.60
N ARG A 372 -6.30 17.76 -1.46
CA ARG A 372 -7.26 17.62 -0.37
C ARG A 372 -6.57 17.59 0.99
N CYS A 373 -5.47 16.87 1.12
CA CYS A 373 -4.67 16.82 2.34
C CYS A 373 -4.11 18.19 2.73
N ALA A 374 -3.53 18.91 1.77
CA ALA A 374 -2.99 20.24 1.99
C ALA A 374 -4.08 21.20 2.51
N ARG A 375 -5.27 21.16 1.91
CA ARG A 375 -6.40 21.96 2.37
C ARG A 375 -6.90 21.53 3.74
N ILE A 376 -7.01 20.24 4.05
CA ILE A 376 -7.36 19.77 5.40
C ILE A 376 -6.43 20.41 6.44
N VAL A 377 -5.12 20.33 6.22
CA VAL A 377 -4.11 20.91 7.12
C VAL A 377 -4.25 22.44 7.24
N ILE A 378 -4.52 23.15 6.13
CA ILE A 378 -4.78 24.60 6.16
C ILE A 378 -6.01 24.94 7.01
N GLN A 379 -7.11 24.21 6.80
CA GLN A 379 -8.35 24.45 7.55
C GLN A 379 -8.16 24.14 9.04
N GLU A 380 -7.43 23.09 9.39
CA GLU A 380 -7.07 22.78 10.79
C GLU A 380 -6.23 23.89 11.41
N LEU A 381 -5.22 24.38 10.68
CA LEU A 381 -4.40 25.48 11.17
C LEU A 381 -5.23 26.73 11.47
N ILE A 382 -6.22 27.05 10.61
CA ILE A 382 -7.14 28.17 10.84
C ILE A 382 -7.99 27.92 12.10
N ILE A 383 -8.57 26.72 12.25
CA ILE A 383 -9.39 26.36 13.41
C ILE A 383 -8.58 26.45 14.70
N ASP A 384 -7.40 25.81 14.75
CA ASP A 384 -6.50 25.81 15.91
C ASP A 384 -6.10 27.25 16.28
N THR A 385 -5.83 28.09 15.27
CA THR A 385 -5.50 29.52 15.48
C THR A 385 -6.70 30.32 15.97
N VAL A 386 -7.93 30.02 15.54
CA VAL A 386 -9.13 30.69 16.02
C VAL A 386 -9.43 30.29 17.47
N GLU A 387 -9.38 29.00 17.78
CA GLU A 387 -9.69 28.46 19.10
C GLU A 387 -8.62 28.82 20.15
N GLY A 388 -7.35 28.89 19.75
CA GLY A 388 -6.24 29.30 20.60
C GLY A 388 -6.32 30.74 21.14
N ARG A 389 -7.21 31.58 20.59
CA ARG A 389 -7.42 32.97 21.03
C ARG A 389 -8.15 33.10 22.38
N GLY A 390 -8.75 32.01 22.89
CA GLY A 390 -9.63 32.05 24.06
C GLY A 390 -11.01 32.66 23.76
N SER A 391 -11.93 32.52 24.71
CA SER A 391 -13.39 32.76 24.58
C SER A 391 -13.85 34.21 24.35
N SER A 392 -13.02 35.06 23.76
CA SER A 392 -13.46 36.35 23.20
C SER A 392 -14.22 36.07 21.90
N ALA A 393 -15.51 35.76 22.05
CA ALA A 393 -16.42 35.35 21.00
C ALA A 393 -16.72 36.49 20.01
N ASP A 394 -15.77 36.80 19.13
CA ASP A 394 -16.04 37.59 17.96
C ASP A 394 -16.74 36.68 16.92
N ALA A 395 -17.99 37.02 16.61
CA ALA A 395 -18.89 36.26 15.73
C ALA A 395 -18.26 35.97 14.37
N GLN A 396 -17.36 36.85 13.90
CA GLN A 396 -16.63 36.67 12.65
C GLN A 396 -15.75 35.41 12.69
N TYR A 397 -14.96 35.21 13.75
CA TYR A 397 -14.06 34.06 13.84
C TYR A 397 -14.82 32.75 14.05
N SER A 398 -15.94 32.77 14.77
CA SER A 398 -16.81 31.59 14.87
C SER A 398 -17.38 31.19 13.51
N SER A 399 -17.78 32.17 12.68
CA SER A 399 -18.24 31.89 11.31
C SER A 399 -17.12 31.29 10.46
N VAL A 400 -15.89 31.81 10.55
CA VAL A 400 -14.72 31.27 9.84
C VAL A 400 -14.47 29.82 10.25
N ALA A 401 -14.40 29.52 11.55
CA ALA A 401 -14.18 28.17 12.04
C ALA A 401 -15.27 27.19 11.56
N ASN A 402 -16.54 27.61 11.54
CA ASN A 402 -17.63 26.78 11.02
C ASN A 402 -17.49 26.50 9.51
N GLN A 403 -17.07 27.49 8.73
CA GLN A 403 -16.79 27.31 7.30
C GLN A 403 -15.61 26.36 7.06
N CYS A 404 -14.55 26.47 7.86
CA CYS A 404 -13.41 25.56 7.81
C CYS A 404 -13.85 24.11 8.09
N ARG A 405 -14.66 23.88 9.12
CA ARG A 405 -15.21 22.54 9.43
C ARG A 405 -16.08 21.99 8.30
N HIS A 406 -16.91 22.82 7.68
CA HIS A 406 -17.72 22.40 6.53
C HIS A 406 -16.84 21.97 5.35
N THR A 407 -15.83 22.78 5.03
CA THR A 407 -14.86 22.50 3.97
C THR A 407 -14.11 21.20 4.25
N MET A 408 -13.58 21.03 5.46
CA MET A 408 -12.89 19.80 5.85
C MET A 408 -13.78 18.56 5.72
N LYS A 409 -15.07 18.66 6.09
CA LYS A 409 -15.98 17.53 5.98
C LYS A 409 -16.11 17.06 4.53
N GLN A 410 -16.28 18.01 3.61
CA GLN A 410 -16.30 17.71 2.18
C GLN A 410 -14.97 17.10 1.70
N LEU A 411 -13.83 17.64 2.13
CA LEU A 411 -12.52 17.12 1.73
C LEU A 411 -12.28 15.68 2.21
N ILE A 412 -12.73 15.34 3.42
CA ILE A 412 -12.68 13.96 3.96
C ILE A 412 -13.56 13.03 3.12
N GLU A 413 -14.80 13.45 2.84
CA GLU A 413 -15.72 12.69 1.99
C GLU A 413 -15.12 12.48 0.58
N ASP A 414 -14.46 13.50 0.02
CA ASP A 414 -13.83 13.43 -1.29
C ASP A 414 -12.61 12.49 -1.34
N ILE A 415 -11.81 12.43 -0.26
CA ILE A 415 -10.73 11.45 -0.12
C ILE A 415 -11.34 10.04 -0.06
N CYS A 416 -12.40 9.83 0.72
CA CYS A 416 -13.08 8.54 0.80
C CYS A 416 -13.70 8.13 -0.55
N ALA A 417 -14.27 9.08 -1.29
CA ALA A 417 -14.80 8.88 -2.64
C ALA A 417 -13.71 8.55 -3.67
N SER A 418 -12.43 8.85 -3.40
CA SER A 418 -11.32 8.44 -4.28
C SER A 418 -10.93 6.97 -4.14
N VAL A 419 -11.20 6.36 -2.98
CA VAL A 419 -10.76 4.99 -2.63
C VAL A 419 -11.17 3.94 -3.68
N PRO A 420 -12.39 3.93 -4.24
CA PRO A 420 -12.81 2.90 -5.18
C PRO A 420 -11.90 2.79 -6.42
N PHE A 421 -11.43 3.93 -6.96
CA PHE A 421 -10.50 3.95 -8.08
C PHE A 421 -9.20 3.21 -7.78
N TYR A 422 -8.67 3.38 -6.56
CA TYR A 422 -7.46 2.73 -6.11
C TYR A 422 -7.61 1.20 -5.99
N PHE A 423 -8.84 0.69 -5.82
CA PHE A 423 -9.08 -0.75 -5.73
C PHE A 423 -9.66 -1.36 -7.02
N GLY A 424 -9.35 -0.75 -8.17
CA GLY A 424 -9.64 -1.34 -9.47
C GLY A 424 -11.04 -1.06 -10.02
N LEU A 425 -11.86 -0.23 -9.36
CA LEU A 425 -13.17 0.10 -9.90
C LEU A 425 -13.08 1.01 -11.12
N HIS A 426 -13.48 0.50 -12.29
CA HIS A 426 -13.53 1.23 -13.56
C HIS A 426 -14.87 1.02 -14.24
N SER A 427 -15.41 2.08 -14.87
CA SER A 427 -16.68 2.02 -15.60
C SER A 427 -16.68 1.02 -16.78
N SER A 428 -15.52 0.49 -17.19
CA SER A 428 -15.33 -0.39 -18.35
C SER A 428 -15.17 -1.88 -18.01
N SER A 429 -15.22 -2.28 -16.74
CA SER A 429 -15.21 -3.69 -16.36
C SER A 429 -16.63 -4.27 -16.45
N ASN A 430 -16.85 -5.18 -17.40
CA ASN A 430 -18.08 -6.00 -17.50
C ASN A 430 -18.34 -6.84 -16.23
N ASP A 431 -17.42 -6.84 -15.27
CA ASP A 431 -17.51 -7.54 -13.99
C ASP A 431 -18.53 -6.91 -13.02
N ALA A 432 -19.02 -5.70 -13.31
CA ALA A 432 -20.12 -5.08 -12.56
C ALA A 432 -21.44 -5.87 -12.62
N GLU A 433 -21.63 -6.76 -13.62
CA GLU A 433 -22.83 -7.59 -13.76
C GLU A 433 -22.83 -8.84 -12.84
N ASN A 434 -21.69 -9.23 -12.26
CA ASN A 434 -21.58 -10.47 -11.47
C ASN A 434 -21.64 -10.30 -9.94
N GLY A 435 -21.93 -9.10 -9.42
CA GLY A 435 -22.27 -8.89 -8.01
C GLY A 435 -21.15 -9.17 -6.98
N ASP A 436 -19.92 -9.44 -7.41
CA ASP A 436 -18.74 -9.59 -6.53
C ASP A 436 -18.00 -8.26 -6.34
N GLY A 437 -18.77 -7.18 -6.17
CA GLY A 437 -18.32 -5.78 -6.12
C GLY A 437 -17.52 -5.39 -4.88
N GLY A 438 -16.64 -6.27 -4.40
CA GLY A 438 -15.67 -5.98 -3.37
C GLY A 438 -14.46 -5.22 -3.92
N LEU A 439 -13.81 -4.45 -3.04
CA LEU A 439 -12.46 -3.90 -3.27
C LEU A 439 -11.46 -5.08 -3.30
N THR A 440 -11.32 -5.76 -4.44
CA THR A 440 -10.59 -7.05 -4.57
C THR A 440 -9.28 -6.95 -5.37
N GLU A 441 -9.05 -5.82 -6.06
CA GLU A 441 -7.85 -5.58 -6.85
C GLU A 441 -7.03 -4.41 -6.29
N GLY A 442 -5.73 -4.42 -6.53
CA GLY A 442 -4.84 -3.37 -6.07
C GLY A 442 -3.38 -3.69 -6.32
N THR A 443 -2.62 -2.73 -6.83
CA THR A 443 -1.17 -2.86 -7.01
C THR A 443 -0.42 -2.22 -5.85
N GLY A 444 0.84 -2.63 -5.63
CA GLY A 444 1.70 -2.01 -4.62
C GLY A 444 1.84 -0.49 -4.76
N SER A 445 1.80 0.06 -5.98
CA SER A 445 1.82 1.52 -6.23
C SER A 445 0.66 2.25 -5.56
N ILE A 446 -0.51 1.60 -5.56
CA ILE A 446 -1.76 2.17 -5.07
C ILE A 446 -1.72 2.32 -3.55
N GLY A 447 -1.18 1.33 -2.84
CA GLY A 447 -1.02 1.40 -1.39
C GLY A 447 -0.12 2.57 -0.99
N LEU A 448 1.02 2.74 -1.67
CA LEU A 448 1.96 3.85 -1.43
C LEU A 448 1.29 5.22 -1.66
N ALA A 449 0.40 5.30 -2.65
CA ALA A 449 -0.28 6.53 -3.02
C ALA A 449 -1.45 6.91 -2.09
N LEU A 450 -2.10 5.94 -1.43
CA LEU A 450 -3.37 6.17 -0.72
C LEU A 450 -3.26 6.13 0.81
N MET A 451 -2.25 5.45 1.38
CA MET A 451 -2.10 5.33 2.85
C MET A 451 -2.08 6.68 3.57
N TRP A 452 -1.27 7.63 3.08
CA TRP A 452 -1.15 8.95 3.72
C TRP A 452 -2.42 9.80 3.61
N PRO A 453 -3.07 9.93 2.44
CA PRO A 453 -4.34 10.63 2.35
C PRO A 453 -5.42 10.09 3.30
N LEU A 454 -5.51 8.77 3.42
CA LEU A 454 -6.42 8.13 4.37
C LEU A 454 -6.09 8.51 5.81
N LEU A 455 -4.82 8.44 6.20
CA LEU A 455 -4.40 8.79 7.55
C LEU A 455 -4.64 10.27 7.88
N VAL A 456 -4.38 11.19 6.95
CA VAL A 456 -4.67 12.62 7.12
C VAL A 456 -6.17 12.86 7.31
N ALA A 457 -7.01 12.23 6.47
CA ALA A 457 -8.46 12.36 6.58
C ALA A 457 -8.98 11.84 7.94
N ALA A 458 -8.53 10.67 8.37
CA ALA A 458 -8.98 10.03 9.61
C ALA A 458 -8.47 10.71 10.89
N ASN A 459 -7.25 11.26 10.86
CA ASN A 459 -6.66 11.99 11.97
C ASN A 459 -7.14 13.44 12.08
N SER A 460 -7.92 13.90 11.10
CA SER A 460 -8.43 15.27 11.13
C SER A 460 -9.36 15.48 12.33
N GLY A 461 -9.33 16.68 12.92
CA GLY A 461 -10.05 17.01 14.15
C GLY A 461 -11.57 16.89 14.08
N ILE A 462 -12.14 16.69 12.88
CA ILE A 462 -13.59 16.57 12.65
C ILE A 462 -14.04 15.21 12.09
N ALA A 463 -13.10 14.28 11.82
CA ALA A 463 -13.46 12.96 11.31
C ALA A 463 -14.37 12.23 12.32
N SER A 464 -15.53 11.76 11.85
CA SER A 464 -16.42 10.99 12.73
C SER A 464 -15.81 9.62 13.04
N LYS A 465 -16.29 8.97 14.11
CA LYS A 465 -15.89 7.58 14.44
C LYS A 465 -16.17 6.61 13.29
N GLU A 466 -17.22 6.85 12.52
CA GLU A 466 -17.57 6.05 11.35
C GLU A 466 -16.55 6.24 10.22
N HIS A 467 -16.10 7.47 9.96
CA HIS A 467 -15.02 7.72 9.00
C HIS A 467 -13.73 7.02 9.45
N GLN A 468 -13.35 7.15 10.72
CA GLN A 468 -12.14 6.53 11.26
C GLN A 468 -12.16 5.01 11.13
N GLU A 469 -13.28 4.36 11.48
CA GLU A 469 -13.40 2.90 11.35
C GLU A 469 -13.39 2.47 9.88
N TRP A 470 -14.14 3.16 9.01
CA TRP A 470 -14.15 2.83 7.58
C TRP A 470 -12.77 3.01 6.95
N ILE A 471 -12.06 4.09 7.27
CA ILE A 471 -10.70 4.33 6.81
C ILE A 471 -9.74 3.26 7.35
N ALA A 472 -9.87 2.85 8.62
CA ALA A 472 -9.06 1.77 9.19
C ALA A 472 -9.27 0.44 8.44
N VAL A 473 -10.50 0.14 8.04
CA VAL A 473 -10.79 -1.02 7.17
C VAL A 473 -10.14 -0.89 5.79
N CYS A 474 -10.11 0.31 5.20
CA CYS A 474 -9.40 0.54 3.94
C CYS A 474 -7.89 0.35 4.07
N LEU A 475 -7.29 0.80 5.18
CA LEU A 475 -5.87 0.57 5.49
C LEU A 475 -5.58 -0.93 5.70
N ASP A 476 -6.44 -1.67 6.40
CA ASP A 476 -6.30 -3.12 6.51
C ASP A 476 -6.33 -3.79 5.12
N LYS A 477 -7.21 -3.34 4.21
CA LYS A 477 -7.26 -3.85 2.84
C LYS A 477 -5.95 -3.59 2.09
N ILE A 478 -5.37 -2.39 2.23
CA ILE A 478 -4.03 -2.10 1.67
C ILE A 478 -3.01 -3.09 2.22
N GLY A 479 -2.99 -3.33 3.53
CA GLY A 479 -2.07 -4.27 4.16
C GLY A 479 -2.23 -5.71 3.63
N HIS A 480 -3.45 -6.21 3.54
CA HIS A 480 -3.73 -7.59 3.12
C HIS A 480 -3.54 -7.80 1.60
N ILE A 481 -4.03 -6.87 0.77
CA ILE A 481 -4.07 -7.03 -0.70
C ILE A 481 -2.74 -6.61 -1.33
N MET A 482 -2.11 -5.56 -0.81
CA MET A 482 -0.91 -4.94 -1.43
C MET A 482 0.37 -5.28 -0.65
N GLY A 483 0.26 -5.92 0.52
CA GLY A 483 1.38 -6.41 1.30
C GLY A 483 2.17 -5.30 1.99
N HIS A 484 1.52 -4.19 2.35
CA HIS A 484 2.15 -3.07 3.06
C HIS A 484 1.86 -3.16 4.55
N ASN A 485 2.81 -3.68 5.32
CA ASN A 485 2.58 -3.88 6.74
C ASN A 485 2.35 -2.55 7.50
N GLN A 486 2.90 -1.42 6.99
CA GLN A 486 2.71 -0.11 7.60
C GLN A 486 1.23 0.30 7.66
N ALA A 487 0.41 -0.18 6.72
CA ALA A 487 -1.02 0.10 6.70
C ALA A 487 -1.72 -0.47 7.94
N PHE A 488 -1.26 -1.62 8.46
CA PHE A 488 -1.78 -2.19 9.71
C PHE A 488 -1.45 -1.33 10.92
N SER A 489 -0.23 -0.79 11.00
CA SER A 489 0.15 0.15 12.07
C SER A 489 -0.72 1.40 12.04
N MET A 490 -0.96 1.96 10.84
CA MET A 490 -1.84 3.11 10.68
C MET A 490 -3.29 2.79 11.09
N ALA A 491 -3.83 1.63 10.69
CA ALA A 491 -5.18 1.21 11.08
C ALA A 491 -5.31 1.00 12.59
N LYS A 492 -4.30 0.39 13.23
CA LYS A 492 -4.23 0.23 14.68
C LYS A 492 -4.21 1.58 15.40
N LEU A 493 -3.41 2.53 14.93
CA LEU A 493 -3.35 3.89 15.49
C LEU A 493 -4.73 4.57 15.48
N LEU A 494 -5.47 4.45 14.38
CA LEU A 494 -6.83 5.00 14.27
C LEU A 494 -7.80 4.36 15.26
N ARG A 495 -7.76 3.03 15.40
CA ARG A 495 -8.61 2.29 16.34
C ARG A 495 -8.30 2.60 17.81
N GLU A 496 -7.03 2.81 18.11
CA GLU A 496 -6.55 3.26 19.43
C GLU A 496 -6.79 4.75 19.69
N ARG A 497 -7.26 5.50 18.68
CA ARG A 497 -7.50 6.95 18.73
C ARG A 497 -6.28 7.77 19.16
N LYS A 498 -5.09 7.27 18.80
CA LYS A 498 -3.86 8.03 18.92
C LYS A 498 -3.72 8.95 17.72
N THR A 499 -3.17 10.14 17.91
CA THR A 499 -2.88 11.05 16.78
C THR A 499 -1.51 10.74 16.22
N THR A 500 -1.27 11.00 14.93
CA THR A 500 0.09 10.93 14.35
C THR A 500 1.07 11.83 15.09
N ARG A 501 0.62 13.00 15.55
CA ARG A 501 1.43 13.91 16.39
C ARG A 501 1.87 13.25 17.71
N SER A 502 1.05 12.38 18.31
CA SER A 502 1.43 11.66 19.53
C SER A 502 2.60 10.69 19.34
N LEU A 503 2.86 10.25 18.10
CA LEU A 503 4.03 9.42 17.78
C LEU A 503 5.33 10.23 17.69
N LEU A 504 5.23 11.55 17.41
CA LEU A 504 6.38 12.44 17.23
C LEU A 504 6.94 13.01 18.52
N ALA A 505 6.31 12.71 19.67
CA ALA A 505 6.66 13.22 20.99
C ALA A 505 7.58 12.27 21.78
N SER A 506 8.19 11.28 21.13
CA SER A 506 9.00 10.22 21.74
C SER A 506 10.48 10.59 21.85
#